data_AF-A0A382K250-F1
#
_entry.id   AF-A0A382K250-F1
#
_cell.length_a   1.000
_cell.length_b   1.000
_cell.length_c   1.000
_cell.angle_alpha   90.00
_cell.angle_beta   90.00
_cell.angle_gamma   90.00
#
_symmetry.space_group_name_H-M   'P 1'
#
loop_
_entity.id
_entity.type
_entity.pdbx_description
1 polymer ?
#
loop_
_entity_poly.entity_id
_entity_poly.type
_entity_poly.pdbx_seq_one_letter_code
_entity_poly.pdbx_strand_id
1 'polypeptide(L)'
;FLWGPVLSKAWWCAILAFSFNTAAYTTEFLRGSIENTPFGEVEAARSCGMSRLTMMWRIIRPSSFRRALPAYSNEVIFMLHSSVVLSTITLQDILGVGRWLNGRYYLAYEGFVTAMIFYMILVFFISRIFRFWEKLWLAHLHPRVEVPA
;
A
#
# COMPACT_ATOMS: atom_id res chain seq x y z
N PHE A 1 7.85 -27.34 -19.00
CA PHE A 1 7.04 -26.55 -19.95
C PHE A 1 6.86 -25.07 -19.54
N LEU A 2 6.98 -24.69 -18.25
CA LEU A 2 6.91 -23.27 -17.81
C LEU A 2 8.26 -22.54 -17.71
N TRP A 3 9.38 -23.27 -17.78
CA TRP A 3 10.73 -22.74 -17.54
C TRP A 3 11.24 -21.82 -18.67
N GLY A 4 10.85 -22.09 -19.92
CA GLY A 4 11.35 -21.36 -21.09
C GLY A 4 10.85 -19.91 -21.21
N PRO A 5 9.53 -19.61 -21.10
CA PRO A 5 9.05 -18.25 -21.34
C PRO A 5 8.91 -17.39 -20.06
N VAL A 6 8.63 -18.01 -18.90
CA VAL A 6 8.30 -17.27 -17.66
C VAL A 6 9.51 -17.12 -16.73
N LEU A 7 10.35 -18.15 -16.60
CA LEU A 7 11.54 -18.10 -15.73
C LEU A 7 12.81 -17.59 -16.44
N SER A 8 12.83 -17.58 -17.77
CA SER A 8 13.99 -17.12 -18.55
C SER A 8 14.15 -15.59 -18.57
N LYS A 9 13.07 -14.82 -18.32
CA LYS A 9 13.12 -13.36 -18.27
C LYS A 9 13.02 -12.87 -16.83
N ALA A 10 14.04 -12.11 -16.38
CA ALA A 10 14.09 -11.51 -15.04
C ALA A 10 12.83 -10.70 -14.69
N TRP A 11 12.20 -10.09 -15.68
CA TRP A 11 10.96 -9.32 -15.54
C TRP A 11 9.80 -10.12 -14.93
N TRP A 12 9.53 -11.33 -15.43
CA TRP A 12 8.42 -12.16 -14.94
C TRP A 12 8.68 -12.71 -13.55
N CYS A 13 9.94 -13.06 -13.27
CA CYS A 13 10.36 -13.48 -11.93
C CYS A 13 10.15 -12.35 -10.90
N ALA A 14 10.55 -11.12 -11.25
CA ALA A 14 10.35 -9.95 -10.40
C ALA A 14 8.85 -9.66 -10.16
N ILE A 15 8.01 -9.68 -11.21
CA ILE A 15 6.56 -9.46 -11.05
C ILE A 15 5.95 -10.49 -10.10
N LEU A 16 6.25 -11.78 -10.28
CA LEU A 16 5.68 -12.83 -9.44
C LEU A 16 6.15 -12.70 -7.98
N ALA A 17 7.43 -12.45 -7.75
CA ALA A 17 7.97 -12.24 -6.41
C ALA A 17 7.30 -11.06 -5.70
N PHE A 18 7.17 -9.92 -6.39
CA PHE A 18 6.51 -8.73 -5.84
C PHE A 18 5.02 -8.92 -5.64
N SER A 19 4.35 -9.65 -6.54
CA SER A 19 2.92 -9.95 -6.43
C SER A 19 2.64 -10.81 -5.20
N PHE A 20 3.42 -11.87 -4.97
CA PHE A 20 3.28 -12.71 -3.78
C PHE A 20 3.61 -11.95 -2.49
N ASN A 21 4.69 -11.16 -2.49
CA ASN A 21 5.07 -10.33 -1.35
C ASN A 21 3.93 -9.36 -1.00
N THR A 22 3.46 -8.58 -1.97
CA THR A 22 2.37 -7.61 -1.80
C THR A 22 1.06 -8.29 -1.36
N ALA A 23 0.72 -9.45 -1.93
CA ALA A 23 -0.49 -10.18 -1.58
C ALA A 23 -0.47 -10.67 -0.13
N ALA A 24 0.68 -11.17 0.36
CA ALA A 24 0.84 -11.60 1.74
C ALA A 24 0.67 -10.43 2.72
N TYR A 25 1.39 -9.32 2.48
CA TYR A 25 1.29 -8.11 3.30
C TYR A 25 -0.12 -7.51 3.29
N THR A 26 -0.75 -7.40 2.11
CA THR A 26 -2.11 -6.88 1.96
C THR A 26 -3.13 -7.76 2.71
N THR A 27 -2.94 -9.08 2.74
CA THR A 27 -3.84 -10.00 3.43
C THR A 27 -3.78 -9.80 4.95
N GLU A 28 -2.59 -9.71 5.53
CA GLU A 28 -2.43 -9.46 6.98
C GLU A 28 -2.92 -8.05 7.34
N PHE A 29 -2.68 -7.06 6.48
CA PHE A 29 -3.24 -5.71 6.64
C PHE A 29 -4.76 -5.69 6.66
N LEU A 30 -5.41 -6.39 5.71
CA LEU A 30 -6.87 -6.51 5.68
C LEU A 30 -7.40 -7.24 6.91
N ARG A 31 -6.70 -8.28 7.38
CA ARG A 31 -7.05 -9.00 8.61
C ARG A 31 -6.99 -8.08 9.82
N GLY A 32 -5.87 -7.36 10.00
CA GLY A 32 -5.71 -6.39 11.08
C GLY A 32 -6.73 -5.25 11.01
N SER A 33 -7.12 -4.82 9.81
CA SER A 33 -8.15 -3.81 9.61
C SER A 33 -9.54 -4.27 10.05
N ILE A 34 -9.87 -5.55 9.82
CA ILE A 34 -11.15 -6.13 10.28
C ILE A 34 -11.13 -6.31 11.80
N GLU A 35 -10.02 -6.76 12.38
CA GLU A 35 -9.87 -6.96 13.82
C GLU A 35 -9.94 -5.67 14.64
N ASN A 36 -9.47 -4.55 14.07
CA ASN A 36 -9.60 -3.22 14.66
C ASN A 36 -11.03 -2.62 14.62
N THR A 37 -12.05 -3.37 14.16
CA THR A 37 -13.44 -2.89 14.14
C THR A 37 -14.00 -2.83 15.57
N PRO A 38 -14.62 -1.71 16.00
CA PRO A 38 -15.16 -1.57 17.35
C PRO A 38 -16.21 -2.62 17.69
N PHE A 39 -16.14 -3.19 18.90
CA PHE A 39 -17.10 -4.17 19.40
C PHE A 39 -18.55 -3.64 19.43
N GLY A 40 -18.75 -2.33 19.62
CA GLY A 40 -20.08 -1.70 19.62
C GLY A 40 -20.85 -1.84 18.30
N GLU A 41 -20.17 -1.83 17.14
CA GLU A 41 -20.84 -2.06 15.83
C GLU A 41 -21.34 -3.51 15.72
N VAL A 42 -20.60 -4.46 16.28
CA VAL A 42 -20.93 -5.89 16.30
C VAL A 42 -22.09 -6.16 17.26
N GLU A 43 -22.07 -5.55 18.45
CA GLU A 43 -23.13 -5.68 19.46
C GLU A 43 -24.43 -5.04 18.98
N ALA A 44 -24.39 -3.84 18.38
CA ALA A 44 -25.57 -3.18 17.82
C ALA A 44 -26.20 -4.01 16.70
N ALA A 45 -25.39 -4.56 15.79
CA ALA A 45 -25.89 -5.41 14.72
C ALA A 45 -26.50 -6.73 15.23
N ARG A 46 -25.94 -7.30 16.31
CA ARG A 46 -26.50 -8.49 16.96
C ARG A 46 -27.84 -8.18 17.65
N SER A 47 -27.96 -7.03 18.33
CA SER A 47 -29.22 -6.57 18.95
C SER A 47 -30.32 -6.32 17.93
N CYS A 48 -29.97 -5.90 16.71
CA CYS A 48 -30.90 -5.78 15.59
C CYS A 48 -31.29 -7.11 14.93
N GLY A 49 -30.86 -8.26 15.47
CA GLY A 49 -31.20 -9.59 14.96
C GLY A 49 -30.51 -9.97 13.65
N MET A 50 -29.41 -9.29 13.27
CA MET A 50 -28.71 -9.61 12.02
C MET A 50 -27.94 -10.94 12.12
N SER A 51 -28.00 -11.75 11.05
CA SER A 51 -27.15 -12.93 10.91
C SER A 51 -25.67 -12.53 10.75
N ARG A 52 -24.75 -13.42 11.14
CA ARG A 52 -23.29 -13.15 11.05
C ARG A 52 -22.84 -12.78 9.64
N LEU A 53 -23.42 -13.40 8.61
CA LEU A 53 -23.11 -13.09 7.22
C LEU A 53 -23.60 -11.69 6.83
N THR A 54 -24.85 -11.36 7.16
CA THR A 54 -25.42 -10.05 6.83
C THR A 54 -24.65 -8.92 7.53
N MET A 55 -24.28 -9.12 8.79
CA MET A 55 -23.44 -8.20 9.56
C MET A 55 -22.07 -7.99 8.90
N MET A 56 -21.41 -9.07 8.51
CA MET A 56 -20.08 -9.01 7.89
C MET A 56 -20.10 -8.25 6.55
N TRP A 57 -21.03 -8.58 5.66
CA TRP A 57 -21.09 -7.98 4.32
C TRP A 57 -21.59 -6.53 4.32
N ARG A 58 -22.54 -6.19 5.19
CA ARG A 58 -23.22 -4.89 5.14
C ARG A 58 -22.61 -3.85 6.08
N ILE A 59 -22.02 -4.28 7.19
CA ILE A 59 -21.50 -3.38 8.24
C ILE A 59 -19.98 -3.49 8.30
N ILE A 60 -19.46 -4.67 8.65
CA ILE A 60 -18.04 -4.82 9.02
C ILE A 60 -17.13 -4.56 7.81
N ARG A 61 -17.34 -5.22 6.66
CA ARG A 61 -16.48 -5.05 5.48
C ARG A 61 -16.39 -3.60 4.95
N PRO A 62 -17.50 -2.89 4.70
CA PRO A 62 -17.39 -1.51 4.22
C PRO A 62 -16.88 -0.55 5.30
N SER A 63 -17.19 -0.79 6.58
CA SER A 63 -16.70 0.02 7.70
C SER A 63 -15.19 -0.14 7.90
N SER A 64 -14.70 -1.38 7.97
CA SER A 64 -13.28 -1.70 8.15
C SER A 64 -12.43 -1.21 6.98
N PHE A 65 -12.89 -1.39 5.73
CA PHE A 65 -12.16 -0.89 4.55
C PHE A 65 -12.03 0.64 4.57
N ARG A 66 -13.06 1.37 4.99
CA ARG A 66 -13.01 2.84 5.11
C ARG A 66 -12.06 3.30 6.22
N ARG A 67 -12.03 2.62 7.37
CA ARG A 67 -11.06 2.87 8.45
C ARG A 67 -9.63 2.46 8.08
N ALA A 68 -9.47 1.50 7.17
CA ALA A 68 -8.19 1.02 6.71
C ALA A 68 -7.50 1.98 5.73
N LEU A 69 -8.23 2.74 4.92
CA LEU A 69 -7.69 3.70 3.93
C LEU A 69 -6.51 4.57 4.42
N PRO A 70 -6.58 5.23 5.60
CA PRO A 70 -5.46 6.04 6.09
C PRO A 70 -4.23 5.17 6.41
N ALA A 71 -4.43 4.03 7.07
CA ALA A 71 -3.35 3.09 7.38
C ALA A 71 -2.75 2.45 6.10
N TYR A 72 -3.57 2.24 5.07
CA TYR A 72 -3.14 1.70 3.78
C TYR A 72 -2.16 2.63 3.05
N SER A 73 -2.27 3.94 3.26
CA SER A 73 -1.34 4.93 2.69
C SER A 73 0.10 4.67 3.14
N ASN A 74 0.29 4.20 4.38
CA ASN A 74 1.60 3.84 4.90
C ASN A 74 2.16 2.59 4.21
N GLU A 75 1.31 1.58 3.98
CA GLU A 75 1.68 0.34 3.31
C GLU A 75 2.15 0.59 1.87
N VAL A 76 1.47 1.48 1.14
CA VAL A 76 1.86 1.87 -0.22
C VAL A 76 3.24 2.53 -0.25
N ILE A 77 3.56 3.35 0.76
CA ILE A 77 4.88 3.99 0.87
C ILE A 77 5.96 2.94 1.15
N PHE A 78 5.69 1.98 2.04
CA PHE A 78 6.62 0.87 2.29
C PHE A 78 6.86 0.03 1.03
N MET A 79 5.80 -0.30 0.30
CA MET A 79 5.90 -1.05 -0.96
C MET A 79 6.71 -0.30 -2.03
N LEU A 80 6.54 1.02 -2.13
CA LEU A 80 7.36 1.89 -2.98
C LEU A 80 8.84 1.91 -2.57
N HIS A 81 9.14 1.74 -1.28
CA HIS A 81 10.52 1.66 -0.83
C HIS A 81 11.12 0.28 -1.15
N SER A 82 10.33 -0.78 -1.00
CA SER A 82 10.71 -2.13 -1.40
C SER A 82 10.93 -2.26 -2.92
N SER A 83 10.21 -1.50 -3.75
CA SER A 83 10.39 -1.54 -5.21
C SER A 83 11.74 -1.01 -5.68
N VAL A 84 12.34 -0.08 -4.93
CA VAL A 84 13.65 0.48 -5.23
C VAL A 84 14.76 -0.59 -5.22
N VAL A 85 14.56 -1.67 -4.45
CA VAL A 85 15.46 -2.82 -4.38
C VAL A 85 15.48 -3.62 -5.70
N LEU A 86 14.45 -3.53 -6.56
CA LEU A 86 14.44 -4.20 -7.88
C LEU A 86 15.62 -3.79 -8.76
N SER A 87 16.14 -2.58 -8.56
CA SER A 87 17.29 -2.08 -9.32
C SER A 87 18.54 -2.98 -9.15
N THR A 88 18.59 -3.80 -8.11
CA THR A 88 19.65 -4.80 -7.89
C THR A 88 19.48 -6.05 -8.77
N ILE A 89 18.26 -6.37 -9.22
CA ILE A 89 17.93 -7.55 -10.03
C ILE A 89 17.82 -7.17 -11.53
N THR A 90 18.68 -6.25 -11.99
CA THR A 90 18.79 -5.78 -13.39
C THR A 90 17.52 -5.15 -14.02
N LEU A 91 16.45 -4.92 -13.26
CA LEU A 91 15.33 -4.11 -13.72
C LEU A 91 15.64 -2.62 -13.56
N GLN A 92 15.40 -1.86 -14.62
CA GLN A 92 15.64 -0.42 -14.66
C GLN A 92 14.53 0.34 -13.92
N ASP A 93 14.70 0.54 -12.61
CA ASP A 93 13.91 1.49 -11.82
C ASP A 93 14.60 2.87 -11.74
N ILE A 94 14.06 3.84 -10.99
CA ILE A 94 14.64 5.17 -10.76
C ILE A 94 16.13 5.09 -10.37
N LEU A 95 16.51 4.17 -9.48
CA LEU A 95 17.92 3.93 -9.15
C LEU A 95 18.72 3.25 -10.27
N GLY A 96 18.06 2.45 -11.12
CA GLY A 96 18.67 1.84 -12.30
C GLY A 96 19.02 2.88 -13.34
N VAL A 97 18.13 3.86 -13.55
CA VAL A 97 18.39 5.03 -14.42
C VAL A 97 19.55 5.86 -13.87
N GLY A 98 19.61 6.10 -12.56
CA GLY A 98 20.74 6.77 -11.92
C GLY A 98 22.08 6.04 -12.13
N ARG A 99 22.09 4.70 -11.96
CA ARG A 99 23.27 3.87 -12.21
C ARG A 99 23.69 3.85 -13.69
N TRP A 100 22.73 3.80 -14.61
CA TRP A 100 23.00 3.82 -16.05
C TRP A 100 23.59 5.16 -16.49
N LEU A 101 23.07 6.27 -15.97
CA LEU A 101 23.63 7.60 -16.22
C LEU A 101 25.04 7.73 -15.65
N ASN A 102 25.27 7.20 -14.45
CA ASN A 102 26.61 7.17 -13.85
C ASN A 102 27.61 6.35 -14.70
N GLY A 103 27.23 5.17 -15.19
CA GLY A 103 28.11 4.35 -16.02
C GLY A 103 28.51 5.01 -17.36
N ARG A 104 27.70 5.95 -17.86
CA ARG A 104 27.96 6.63 -19.14
C ARG A 104 28.75 7.94 -18.99
N TYR A 105 28.54 8.66 -17.90
CA TYR A 105 29.11 10.01 -17.70
C TYR A 105 30.08 10.12 -16.52
N TYR A 106 30.31 9.04 -15.76
CA TYR A 106 31.12 8.97 -14.53
C TYR A 106 30.74 9.97 -13.42
N LEU A 107 29.66 10.73 -13.60
CA LEU A 107 29.08 11.69 -12.66
C LEU A 107 28.19 10.98 -11.64
N ALA A 108 28.80 10.22 -10.73
CA ALA A 108 28.07 9.43 -9.71
C ALA A 108 27.22 10.33 -8.82
N TYR A 109 27.83 11.40 -8.34
CA TYR A 109 27.20 12.32 -7.41
C TYR A 109 25.94 12.96 -8.01
N GLU A 110 26.03 13.57 -9.19
CA GLU A 110 24.89 14.23 -9.82
C GLU A 110 23.78 13.25 -10.24
N GLY A 111 24.15 12.05 -10.71
CA GLY A 111 23.18 11.02 -11.11
C GLY A 111 22.34 10.50 -9.95
N PHE A 112 22.96 10.20 -8.80
CA PHE A 112 22.25 9.72 -7.61
C PHE A 112 21.44 10.82 -6.92
N VAL A 113 21.96 12.04 -6.84
CA VAL A 113 21.23 13.19 -6.26
C VAL A 113 19.96 13.48 -7.08
N THR A 114 20.08 13.48 -8.41
CA THR A 114 18.93 13.67 -9.31
C THR A 114 17.90 12.56 -9.12
N ALA A 115 18.33 11.29 -9.07
CA ALA A 115 17.44 10.16 -8.82
C ALA A 115 16.74 10.26 -7.44
N MET A 116 17.45 10.70 -6.40
CA MET A 116 16.89 10.92 -5.06
C MET A 116 15.80 12.00 -5.08
N ILE A 117 16.03 13.13 -5.76
CA ILE A 117 15.06 14.22 -5.88
C ILE A 117 13.80 13.72 -6.60
N PHE A 118 13.96 13.02 -7.72
CA PHE A 118 12.81 12.44 -8.44
C PHE A 118 12.04 11.44 -7.59
N TYR A 119 12.73 10.57 -6.85
CA TYR A 119 12.09 9.64 -5.93
C TYR A 119 11.31 10.36 -4.83
N MET A 120 11.90 11.41 -4.24
CA MET A 120 11.25 12.21 -3.21
C MET A 120 9.99 12.91 -3.74
N ILE A 121 10.04 13.49 -4.94
CA ILE A 121 8.89 14.11 -5.60
C ILE A 121 7.77 13.08 -5.81
N LEU A 122 8.12 11.88 -6.28
CA LEU A 122 7.16 10.80 -6.53
C LEU A 122 6.47 10.35 -5.23
N VAL A 123 7.25 10.09 -4.18
CA VAL A 123 6.71 9.70 -2.87
C VAL A 123 5.82 10.81 -2.28
N PHE A 124 6.25 12.06 -2.37
CA PHE A 124 5.46 13.20 -1.90
C PHE A 124 4.16 13.37 -2.68
N PHE A 125 4.21 13.21 -4.01
CA PHE A 125 3.04 13.28 -4.88
C PHE A 125 2.01 12.19 -4.54
N ILE A 126 2.45 10.94 -4.42
CA ILE A 126 1.57 9.81 -4.05
C ILE A 126 1.00 10.02 -2.65
N SER A 127 1.84 10.38 -1.67
CA SER A 127 1.38 10.65 -0.31
C SER A 127 0.36 11.80 -0.24
N ARG A 128 0.50 12.83 -1.09
CA ARG A 128 -0.45 13.94 -1.18
C ARG A 128 -1.77 13.54 -1.83
N ILE A 129 -1.73 12.69 -2.85
CA ILE A 129 -2.93 12.09 -3.43
C ILE A 129 -3.65 11.29 -2.35
N PHE A 130 -2.97 10.37 -1.66
CA PHE A 130 -3.60 9.58 -0.61
C PHE A 130 -4.24 10.43 0.50
N ARG A 131 -3.56 11.49 0.96
CA ARG A 131 -4.16 12.46 1.91
C ARG A 131 -5.37 13.21 1.37
N PHE A 132 -5.39 13.53 0.08
CA PHE A 132 -6.56 14.15 -0.54
C PHE A 132 -7.76 13.19 -0.55
N TRP A 133 -7.52 11.92 -0.90
CA TRP A 133 -8.54 10.88 -0.90
C TRP A 133 -9.01 10.57 0.52
N GLU A 134 -8.10 10.53 1.48
CA GLU A 134 -8.38 10.41 2.91
C GLU A 134 -9.36 11.51 3.36
N LYS A 135 -9.04 12.78 3.06
CA LYS A 135 -9.88 13.92 3.43
C LYS A 135 -11.29 13.84 2.82
N LEU A 136 -11.41 13.36 1.58
CA LEU A 136 -12.69 13.21 0.91
C LEU A 136 -13.53 12.07 1.49
N TRP A 137 -12.91 10.95 1.88
CA TRP A 137 -13.62 9.74 2.32
C TRP A 137 -13.88 9.73 3.84
N LEU A 138 -12.97 10.28 4.65
CA LEU A 138 -13.05 10.36 6.12
C LEU A 138 -13.77 11.60 6.65
N ALA A 139 -14.21 12.52 5.80
CA ALA A 139 -14.98 13.71 6.22
C ALA A 139 -16.20 13.37 7.11
N HIS A 140 -16.72 12.15 7.00
CA HIS A 140 -17.93 11.66 7.66
C HIS A 140 -17.66 10.91 8.98
N LEU A 141 -16.40 10.59 9.30
CA LEU A 141 -16.01 9.75 10.44
C LEU A 141 -15.50 10.55 11.64
N HIS A 142 -15.80 11.85 11.72
CA HIS A 142 -15.44 12.67 12.88
C HIS A 142 -16.01 12.01 14.15
N PRO A 143 -15.17 11.58 15.10
CA PRO A 143 -15.63 10.95 16.32
C PRO A 143 -16.50 11.96 17.07
N ARG A 144 -17.76 11.58 17.34
CA ARG A 144 -18.55 12.28 18.36
C ARG A 144 -17.82 12.03 19.67
N VAL A 145 -17.22 13.07 20.22
CA VAL A 145 -16.64 13.07 21.56
C VAL A 145 -17.75 12.64 22.51
N GLU A 146 -17.64 11.44 23.08
CA GLU A 146 -18.51 11.05 24.20
C GLU A 146 -18.16 11.98 25.36
N VAL A 147 -19.16 12.76 25.77
CA VAL A 147 -19.07 13.66 26.93
C VAL A 147 -18.97 12.77 28.17
N PRO A 148 -17.88 12.83 28.95
CA PRO A 148 -17.83 12.13 30.23
C PRO A 148 -18.92 12.71 31.15
N ALA A 149 -19.70 11.81 31.74
CA ALA A 149 -20.83 12.10 32.63
C ALA A 149 -20.41 12.82 33.92
#